data_AF-A0A5M3ZDR1-F1
#
_entry.id   AF-A0A5M3ZDR1-F1
#
_cell.length_a   1.000
_cell.length_b   1.000
_cell.length_c   1.000
_cell.angle_alpha   90.00
_cell.angle_beta   90.00
_cell.angle_gamma   90.00
#
_symmetry.space_group_name_H-M   'P 1'
#
loop_
_entity.id
_entity.type
_entity.pdbx_description
1 polymer ?
#
loop_
_entity_poly.entity_id
_entity_poly.type
_entity_poly.pdbx_seq_one_letter_code
_entity_poly.pdbx_strand_id
1 'polypeptide(L)'
;MTSFNASLEQPSSSNPMGNPVLGQGTTTGGRNWIGYLATEYNKTTVLSYNLAVGGATLDNNIVANPGYPYDVVSQVGLFESVYRSKPSSAPWSSSNAVFGSWIGVNDAGNSWWFSDPQNFTSVWANKYESLFEQVYRDGGRKFLILNVPPIQRSPFWESQGTDAVKQLATYLPILNKAIADFARDFKRRHRDATVVFYDTFSLMSSIIDDPVKYGYPNATAGSCYADDGTSCVWWNSLHPGKKFHQLMAIDIARHASSLGAW
;
A
#
# COMPACT_ATOMS: atom_id res chain seq x y z
N MET A 1 5.24 -4.66 0.51
CA MET A 1 6.66 -4.88 0.21
C MET A 1 6.88 -6.22 -0.50
N THR A 2 8.00 -6.36 -1.20
CA THR A 2 8.53 -7.63 -1.73
C THR A 2 10.02 -7.84 -1.45
N SER A 3 10.70 -6.92 -0.74
CA SER A 3 12.18 -6.90 -0.61
C SER A 3 12.93 -6.78 -1.96
N PHE A 4 12.32 -6.13 -2.95
CA PHE A 4 12.94 -5.86 -4.25
C PHE A 4 14.22 -5.01 -4.08
N ASN A 5 15.25 -5.37 -4.82
CA ASN A 5 16.53 -4.67 -4.87
C ASN A 5 16.78 -4.15 -6.30
N ALA A 6 16.92 -2.83 -6.41
CA ALA A 6 17.13 -2.14 -7.68
C ALA A 6 18.47 -2.47 -8.37
N SER A 7 19.42 -3.05 -7.64
CA SER A 7 20.72 -3.48 -8.17
C SER A 7 20.75 -4.94 -8.64
N LEU A 8 19.66 -5.69 -8.46
CA LEU A 8 19.53 -7.08 -8.91
C LEU A 8 18.73 -7.18 -10.21
N GLU A 9 18.33 -8.40 -10.58
CA GLU A 9 17.56 -8.70 -11.80
C GLU A 9 16.30 -7.82 -11.89
N GLN A 10 16.22 -7.05 -12.97
CA GLN A 10 15.10 -6.15 -13.21
C GLN A 10 13.89 -6.90 -13.77
N PRO A 11 12.66 -6.41 -13.54
CA PRO A 11 11.44 -6.94 -14.13
C PRO A 11 11.52 -7.12 -15.64
N SER A 12 11.00 -8.25 -16.12
CA SER A 12 10.91 -8.59 -17.55
C SER A 12 9.60 -9.33 -17.84
N SER A 13 9.27 -9.54 -19.12
CA SER A 13 8.04 -10.26 -19.49
C SER A 13 8.00 -11.71 -19.01
N SER A 14 9.15 -12.38 -18.89
CA SER A 14 9.26 -13.73 -18.33
C SER A 14 9.33 -13.75 -16.80
N ASN A 15 9.78 -12.64 -16.20
CA ASN A 15 9.86 -12.48 -14.75
C ASN A 15 9.31 -11.09 -14.34
N PRO A 16 7.99 -10.91 -14.27
CA PRO A 16 7.36 -9.59 -14.07
C PRO A 16 7.71 -8.89 -12.76
N MET A 17 8.25 -9.61 -11.78
CA MET A 17 8.69 -9.04 -10.50
C MET A 17 10.21 -8.77 -10.46
N GLY A 18 10.99 -9.37 -11.37
CA GLY A 18 12.46 -9.31 -11.36
C GLY A 18 13.07 -10.03 -10.15
N ASN A 19 13.03 -9.40 -8.98
CA ASN A 19 13.53 -9.97 -7.74
C ASN A 19 12.73 -9.50 -6.50
N PRO A 20 12.66 -10.30 -5.43
CA PRO A 20 12.97 -11.73 -5.37
C PRO A 20 11.93 -12.56 -6.13
N VAL A 21 12.00 -13.90 -6.01
CA VAL A 21 11.01 -14.81 -6.59
C VAL A 21 9.58 -14.43 -6.17
N LEU A 22 8.63 -14.54 -7.09
CA LEU A 22 7.22 -14.19 -6.87
C LEU A 22 6.67 -14.83 -5.59
N GLY A 23 6.18 -13.98 -4.69
CA GLY A 23 5.62 -14.40 -3.39
C GLY A 23 6.63 -14.54 -2.25
N GLN A 24 7.93 -14.37 -2.51
CA GLN A 24 8.96 -14.22 -1.48
C GLN A 24 9.13 -12.74 -1.08
N GLY A 25 9.66 -12.50 0.12
CA GLY A 25 9.88 -11.15 0.64
C GLY A 25 8.59 -10.36 0.92
N THR A 26 7.44 -11.03 0.92
CA THR A 26 6.15 -10.43 1.30
C THR A 26 5.84 -10.71 2.76
N THR A 27 4.89 -9.96 3.32
CA THR A 27 4.35 -10.16 4.67
C THR A 27 2.91 -10.68 4.60
N THR A 28 2.65 -11.70 3.78
CA THR A 28 1.27 -12.18 3.50
C THR A 28 1.09 -13.70 3.53
N GLY A 29 2.16 -14.46 3.77
CA GLY A 29 2.16 -15.92 3.58
C GLY A 29 2.17 -16.37 2.12
N GLY A 30 2.56 -15.49 1.19
CA GLY A 30 2.72 -15.79 -0.23
C GLY A 30 2.66 -14.56 -1.13
N ARG A 31 1.95 -14.64 -2.25
CA ARG A 31 1.82 -13.50 -3.17
C ARG A 31 1.05 -12.34 -2.52
N ASN A 32 1.54 -11.11 -2.72
CA ASN A 32 0.81 -9.89 -2.32
C ASN A 32 -0.02 -9.35 -3.50
N TRP A 33 -0.79 -8.29 -3.26
CA TRP A 33 -1.71 -7.73 -4.26
C TRP A 33 -1.02 -7.27 -5.54
N ILE A 34 0.18 -6.69 -5.45
CA ILE A 34 1.00 -6.30 -6.62
C ILE A 34 1.40 -7.53 -7.43
N GLY A 35 1.81 -8.60 -6.76
CA GLY A 35 2.14 -9.85 -7.45
C GLY A 35 0.93 -10.40 -8.22
N TYR A 36 -0.27 -10.36 -7.64
CA TYR A 36 -1.50 -10.81 -8.33
C TYR A 36 -1.83 -9.91 -9.52
N LEU A 37 -1.77 -8.59 -9.32
CA LEU A 37 -2.00 -7.60 -10.38
C LEU A 37 -0.96 -7.67 -11.51
N ALA A 38 0.27 -8.11 -11.24
CA ALA A 38 1.31 -8.20 -12.25
C ALA A 38 1.28 -9.52 -13.05
N THR A 39 0.68 -10.58 -12.49
CA THR A 39 0.83 -11.95 -13.04
C THR A 39 -0.45 -12.71 -13.31
N GLU A 40 -1.58 -12.31 -12.73
CA GLU A 40 -2.84 -13.07 -12.83
C GLU A 40 -4.03 -12.20 -13.23
N TYR A 41 -4.10 -10.97 -12.72
CA TYR A 41 -5.20 -10.04 -12.98
C TYR A 41 -4.77 -8.84 -13.84
N ASN A 42 -3.77 -9.04 -14.70
CA ASN A 42 -3.34 -8.06 -15.70
C ASN A 42 -4.00 -8.29 -17.07
N LYS A 43 -4.28 -7.19 -17.79
CA LYS A 43 -4.75 -7.24 -19.18
C LYS A 43 -3.61 -7.18 -20.19
N THR A 44 -2.48 -6.58 -19.81
CA THR A 44 -1.26 -6.46 -20.60
C THR A 44 -0.07 -6.92 -19.77
N THR A 45 1.12 -7.06 -20.35
CA THR A 45 2.33 -7.26 -19.56
C THR A 45 2.48 -6.10 -18.57
N VAL A 46 2.60 -6.42 -17.28
CA VAL A 46 2.80 -5.44 -16.19
C VAL A 46 4.12 -5.80 -15.51
N LEU A 47 5.07 -4.88 -15.52
CA LEU A 47 6.36 -5.03 -14.86
C LEU A 47 6.35 -4.28 -13.53
N SER A 48 6.71 -4.96 -12.44
CA SER A 48 6.62 -4.40 -11.09
C SER A 48 7.98 -4.03 -10.53
N TYR A 49 8.24 -2.72 -10.45
CA TYR A 49 9.40 -2.14 -9.75
C TYR A 49 8.97 -1.77 -8.33
N ASN A 50 8.95 -2.75 -7.42
CA ASN A 50 8.30 -2.61 -6.12
C ASN A 50 9.22 -2.01 -5.05
N LEU A 51 9.29 -0.69 -4.97
CA LEU A 51 10.17 0.01 -4.02
C LEU A 51 9.65 0.00 -2.57
N ALA A 52 8.53 -0.66 -2.28
CA ALA A 52 7.92 -0.64 -0.95
C ALA A 52 8.75 -1.44 0.07
N VAL A 53 9.14 -0.79 1.17
CA VAL A 53 9.88 -1.39 2.29
C VAL A 53 8.95 -1.68 3.46
N GLY A 54 9.14 -2.83 4.11
CA GLY A 54 8.41 -3.19 5.33
C GLY A 54 8.72 -2.26 6.49
N GLY A 55 7.70 -1.93 7.28
CA GLY A 55 7.84 -1.03 8.41
C GLY A 55 7.93 0.45 8.03
N ALA A 56 8.06 0.83 6.77
CA ALA A 56 8.18 2.23 6.35
C ALA A 56 7.02 3.10 6.86
N THR A 57 7.35 4.26 7.42
CA THR A 57 6.45 5.41 7.57
C THR A 57 6.58 6.31 6.33
N LEU A 58 5.77 7.36 6.25
CA LEU A 58 5.90 8.36 5.19
C LEU A 58 7.25 9.08 5.22
N ASP A 59 7.63 9.59 6.40
CA ASP A 59 8.86 10.34 6.66
C ASP A 59 9.25 10.13 8.12
N ASN A 60 10.45 9.60 8.34
CA ASN A 60 10.97 9.29 9.68
C ASN A 60 11.23 10.53 10.54
N ASN A 61 11.30 11.72 9.93
CA ASN A 61 11.37 12.99 10.65
C ASN A 61 10.00 13.49 11.13
N ILE A 62 8.91 12.98 10.54
CA ILE A 62 7.53 13.29 10.93
C ILE A 62 7.03 12.24 11.91
N VAL A 63 7.23 10.96 11.59
CA VAL A 63 6.90 9.83 12.45
C VAL A 63 8.17 9.05 12.73
N ALA A 64 8.69 9.20 13.95
CA ALA A 64 9.85 8.43 14.39
C ALA A 64 9.57 6.92 14.25
N ASN A 65 10.53 6.21 13.65
CA ASN A 65 10.42 4.77 13.43
C ASN A 65 11.77 4.07 13.67
N PRO A 66 12.20 3.97 14.94
CA PRO A 66 13.49 3.39 15.28
C PRO A 66 13.63 1.97 14.72
N GLY A 67 14.77 1.69 14.07
CA GLY A 67 15.05 0.39 13.47
C GLY A 67 14.61 0.23 12.00
N TYR A 68 13.85 1.20 11.45
CA TYR A 68 13.40 1.17 10.06
C TYR A 68 13.85 2.44 9.32
N PRO A 69 15.09 2.49 8.82
CA PRO A 69 15.66 3.71 8.24
C PRO A 69 15.06 4.11 6.88
N TYR A 70 14.36 3.20 6.19
CA TYR A 70 13.86 3.42 4.83
C TYR A 70 12.36 3.75 4.81
N ASP A 71 12.05 5.02 4.96
CA ASP A 71 10.71 5.61 4.80
C ASP A 71 10.34 5.85 3.32
N VAL A 72 9.15 6.40 3.05
CA VAL A 72 8.74 6.71 1.67
C VAL A 72 9.59 7.83 1.06
N VAL A 73 10.11 8.78 1.84
CA VAL A 73 11.09 9.77 1.33
C VAL A 73 12.29 9.06 0.72
N SER A 74 12.83 8.06 1.41
CA SER A 74 13.95 7.24 0.92
C SER A 74 13.57 6.42 -0.33
N GLN A 75 12.35 5.89 -0.39
CA GLN A 75 11.85 5.13 -1.55
C GLN A 75 11.68 6.02 -2.80
N VAL A 76 11.20 7.26 -2.61
CA VAL A 76 11.15 8.26 -3.70
C VAL A 76 12.55 8.67 -4.11
N GLY A 77 13.48 8.85 -3.18
CA GLY A 77 14.89 9.12 -3.51
C GLY A 77 15.55 7.96 -4.30
N LEU A 78 15.20 6.71 -4.00
CA LEU A 78 15.63 5.55 -4.80
C LEU A 78 15.03 5.59 -6.21
N PHE A 79 13.74 5.94 -6.34
CA PHE A 79 13.12 6.17 -7.63
C PHE A 79 13.82 7.28 -8.44
N GLU A 80 14.09 8.42 -7.80
CA GLU A 80 14.75 9.56 -8.44
C GLU A 80 16.16 9.23 -8.92
N SER A 81 16.91 8.45 -8.13
CA SER A 81 18.28 8.08 -8.48
C SER A 81 18.37 6.99 -9.55
N VAL A 82 17.46 6.02 -9.56
CA VAL A 82 17.58 4.84 -10.44
C VAL A 82 16.66 4.92 -11.65
N TYR A 83 15.42 5.36 -11.48
CA TYR A 83 14.36 5.17 -12.47
C TYR A 83 13.88 6.47 -13.13
N ARG A 84 14.08 7.64 -12.53
CA ARG A 84 13.68 8.94 -13.10
C ARG A 84 14.18 9.18 -14.53
N SER A 85 15.41 8.76 -14.81
CA SER A 85 16.05 8.89 -16.12
C SER A 85 15.48 7.96 -17.19
N LYS A 86 14.55 7.07 -16.82
CA LYS A 86 13.90 6.07 -17.71
C LYS A 86 14.95 5.16 -18.35
N PRO A 87 15.77 4.47 -17.54
CA PRO A 87 16.86 3.64 -18.07
C PRO A 87 16.30 2.53 -18.97
N SER A 88 17.14 1.98 -19.86
CA SER A 88 16.74 0.87 -20.74
C SER A 88 16.27 -0.38 -19.99
N SER A 89 16.70 -0.55 -18.74
CA SER A 89 16.24 -1.61 -17.83
C SER A 89 14.85 -1.37 -17.23
N ALA A 90 14.35 -0.14 -17.31
CA ALA A 90 13.04 0.28 -16.83
C ALA A 90 12.47 1.41 -17.69
N PRO A 91 12.19 1.16 -18.98
CA PRO A 91 11.69 2.20 -19.87
C PRO A 91 10.25 2.53 -19.48
N TRP A 92 9.99 3.78 -19.15
CA TRP A 92 8.65 4.22 -18.74
C TRP A 92 8.31 5.62 -19.25
N SER A 93 7.02 5.88 -19.39
CA SER A 93 6.44 7.13 -19.84
C SER A 93 5.13 7.42 -19.09
N SER A 94 4.57 8.61 -19.30
CA SER A 94 3.26 8.98 -18.76
C SER A 94 2.12 8.05 -19.21
N SER A 95 2.26 7.35 -20.35
CA SER A 95 1.21 6.50 -20.90
C SER A 95 1.29 5.04 -20.43
N ASN A 96 2.44 4.55 -19.99
CA ASN A 96 2.65 3.12 -19.67
C ASN A 96 3.06 2.84 -18.22
N ALA A 97 3.22 3.87 -17.37
CA ALA A 97 3.62 3.72 -15.97
C ALA A 97 2.48 4.07 -15.02
N VAL A 98 2.29 3.24 -13.98
CA VAL A 98 1.37 3.51 -12.85
C VAL A 98 2.18 3.60 -11.57
N PHE A 99 1.98 4.67 -10.81
CA PHE A 99 2.63 4.92 -9.53
C PHE A 99 1.64 4.62 -8.41
N GLY A 100 1.87 3.51 -7.70
CA GLY A 100 1.02 3.04 -6.61
C GLY A 100 1.57 3.43 -5.24
N SER A 101 0.71 3.90 -4.34
CA SER A 101 1.05 4.18 -2.94
C SER A 101 0.04 3.53 -2.01
N TRP A 102 0.55 2.71 -1.08
CA TRP A 102 -0.19 2.19 0.04
C TRP A 102 0.68 2.31 1.30
N ILE A 103 0.44 3.38 2.05
CA ILE A 103 1.22 3.80 3.22
C ILE A 103 0.25 4.28 4.31
N GLY A 104 0.73 4.46 5.54
CA GLY A 104 -0.06 4.99 6.66
C GLY A 104 -0.29 4.00 7.80
N VAL A 105 -0.04 2.69 7.60
CA VAL A 105 -0.18 1.69 8.67
C VAL A 105 0.82 1.93 9.80
N ASN A 106 2.11 2.09 9.48
CA ASN A 106 3.13 2.36 10.49
C ASN A 106 3.03 3.80 11.01
N ASP A 107 2.61 4.75 10.17
CA ASP A 107 2.32 6.12 10.60
C ASP A 107 1.25 6.12 11.69
N ALA A 108 0.10 5.49 11.43
CA ALA A 108 -0.96 5.34 12.42
C ALA A 108 -0.49 4.57 13.66
N GLY A 109 0.28 3.50 13.49
CA GLY A 109 0.77 2.70 14.61
C GLY A 109 1.80 3.38 15.50
N ASN A 110 2.54 4.36 14.98
CA ASN A 110 3.57 5.08 15.72
C ASN A 110 3.14 6.49 16.17
N SER A 111 1.93 6.95 15.80
CA SER A 111 1.45 8.29 16.15
C SER A 111 0.03 8.37 16.74
N TRP A 112 -0.66 7.25 16.92
CA TRP A 112 -2.03 7.22 17.48
C TRP A 112 -2.18 7.90 18.84
N TRP A 113 -1.11 7.96 19.64
CA TRP A 113 -1.08 8.59 20.97
C TRP A 113 -0.77 10.10 20.94
N PHE A 114 -0.60 10.71 19.75
CA PHE A 114 -0.30 12.14 19.66
C PHE A 114 -1.51 12.96 20.13
N SER A 115 -1.26 13.99 20.94
CA SER A 115 -2.30 14.80 21.57
C SER A 115 -3.05 15.72 20.58
N ASP A 116 -2.48 15.99 19.40
CA ASP A 116 -3.09 16.80 18.33
C ASP A 116 -2.99 16.08 16.98
N PRO A 117 -3.89 15.10 16.74
CA PRO A 117 -3.86 14.31 15.52
C PRO A 117 -4.17 15.13 14.26
N GLN A 118 -4.89 16.26 14.37
CA GLN A 118 -5.24 17.10 13.21
C GLN A 118 -4.03 17.88 12.70
N ASN A 119 -3.29 18.55 13.58
CA ASN A 119 -2.08 19.27 13.19
C ASN A 119 -1.03 18.30 12.65
N PHE A 120 -0.83 17.17 13.34
CA PHE A 120 0.08 16.12 12.88
C PHE A 120 -0.29 15.61 11.48
N THR A 121 -1.58 15.28 11.25
CA THR A 121 -2.05 14.80 9.95
C THR A 121 -1.90 15.86 8.86
N SER A 122 -1.96 17.14 9.19
CA SER A 122 -1.72 18.23 8.22
C SER A 122 -0.27 18.28 7.76
N VAL A 123 0.69 18.11 8.69
CA VAL A 123 2.12 18.01 8.36
C VAL A 123 2.39 16.76 7.51
N TRP A 124 1.79 15.62 7.89
CA TRP A 124 1.86 14.37 7.14
C TRP A 124 1.31 14.54 5.71
N ALA A 125 0.13 15.14 5.55
CA ALA A 125 -0.50 15.34 4.25
C ALA A 125 0.33 16.25 3.33
N ASN A 126 0.91 17.33 3.86
CA ASN A 126 1.80 18.20 3.10
C ASN A 126 3.04 17.45 2.57
N LYS A 127 3.63 16.59 3.41
CA LYS A 127 4.74 15.73 2.97
C LYS A 127 4.29 14.73 1.91
N TYR A 128 3.14 14.09 2.11
CA TYR A 128 2.58 13.13 1.17
C TYR A 128 2.37 13.76 -0.20
N GLU A 129 1.76 14.94 -0.23
CA GLU A 129 1.61 15.74 -1.45
C GLU A 129 2.96 16.06 -2.09
N SER A 130 3.93 16.53 -1.32
CA SER A 130 5.25 16.90 -1.86
C SER A 130 5.97 15.76 -2.58
N LEU A 131 5.78 14.51 -2.13
CA LEU A 131 6.36 13.32 -2.73
C LEU A 131 5.66 12.94 -4.04
N PHE A 132 4.33 13.06 -4.08
CA PHE A 132 3.58 12.85 -5.32
C PHE A 132 3.89 13.94 -6.37
N GLU A 133 4.06 15.20 -5.94
CA GLU A 133 4.48 16.28 -6.83
C GLU A 133 5.87 16.03 -7.43
N GLN A 134 6.80 15.40 -6.71
CA GLN A 134 8.11 15.01 -7.25
C GLN A 134 7.94 14.01 -8.40
N VAL A 135 7.21 12.92 -8.16
CA VAL A 135 6.94 11.89 -9.18
C VAL A 135 6.18 12.45 -10.37
N TYR A 136 5.23 13.36 -10.14
CA TYR A 136 4.50 14.04 -11.21
C TYR A 136 5.41 14.95 -12.05
N ARG A 137 6.30 15.73 -11.44
CA ARG A 137 7.28 16.56 -12.16
C ARG A 137 8.23 15.72 -13.02
N ASP A 138 8.53 14.49 -12.60
CA ASP A 138 9.38 13.56 -13.36
C ASP A 138 8.64 12.88 -14.53
N GLY A 139 7.35 13.13 -14.67
CA GLY A 139 6.53 12.67 -15.80
C GLY A 139 5.50 11.61 -15.43
N GLY A 140 5.35 11.26 -14.15
CA GLY A 140 4.29 10.38 -13.69
C GLY A 140 2.91 10.97 -13.96
N ARG A 141 2.00 10.19 -14.55
CA ARG A 141 0.64 10.64 -14.90
C ARG A 141 -0.47 9.69 -14.51
N LYS A 142 -0.16 8.52 -13.96
CA LYS A 142 -1.17 7.56 -13.50
C LYS A 142 -0.85 7.18 -12.06
N PHE A 143 -1.78 7.46 -11.16
CA PHE A 143 -1.58 7.30 -9.72
C PHE A 143 -2.68 6.43 -9.12
N LEU A 144 -2.28 5.41 -8.36
CA LEU A 144 -3.16 4.59 -7.55
C LEU A 144 -2.86 4.87 -6.07
N ILE A 145 -3.83 5.41 -5.35
CA ILE A 145 -3.69 5.82 -3.95
C ILE A 145 -4.62 4.95 -3.10
N LEU A 146 -4.05 4.22 -2.14
CA LEU A 146 -4.79 3.34 -1.24
C LEU A 146 -4.81 3.95 0.16
N ASN A 147 -5.96 3.92 0.83
CA ASN A 147 -6.06 4.31 2.23
C ASN A 147 -5.62 3.17 3.20
N VAL A 148 -5.50 3.50 4.48
CA VAL A 148 -5.07 2.59 5.53
C VAL A 148 -6.20 1.60 5.85
N PRO A 149 -5.95 0.28 5.91
CA PRO A 149 -6.94 -0.71 6.32
C PRO A 149 -7.36 -0.53 7.81
N PRO A 150 -8.42 -1.20 8.28
CA PRO A 150 -8.89 -1.12 9.66
C PRO A 150 -7.97 -1.93 10.61
N ILE A 151 -6.71 -1.50 10.75
CA ILE A 151 -5.67 -2.20 11.52
C ILE A 151 -6.00 -2.30 13.02
N GLN A 152 -6.84 -1.42 13.56
CA GLN A 152 -7.33 -1.50 14.94
C GLN A 152 -8.11 -2.80 15.23
N ARG A 153 -8.53 -3.52 14.19
CA ARG A 153 -9.22 -4.83 14.26
C ARG A 153 -8.26 -6.01 14.10
N SER A 154 -6.95 -5.77 14.10
CA SER A 154 -5.95 -6.83 13.99
C SER A 154 -5.67 -7.46 15.37
N PRO A 155 -5.30 -8.76 15.43
CA PRO A 155 -4.91 -9.41 16.67
C PRO A 155 -3.80 -8.68 17.43
N PHE A 156 -2.87 -8.03 16.71
CA PHE A 156 -1.81 -7.22 17.30
C PHE A 156 -2.40 -6.06 18.11
N TRP A 157 -3.29 -5.27 17.51
CA TRP A 157 -3.91 -4.13 18.19
C TRP A 157 -4.87 -4.56 19.29
N GLU A 158 -5.60 -5.67 19.12
CA GLU A 158 -6.39 -6.27 20.20
C GLU A 158 -5.52 -6.60 21.41
N SER A 159 -4.31 -7.14 21.19
CA SER A 159 -3.36 -7.45 22.27
C SER A 159 -2.76 -6.22 22.98
N GLN A 160 -2.84 -5.02 22.38
CA GLN A 160 -2.39 -3.77 23.00
C GLN A 160 -3.40 -3.21 24.02
N GLY A 161 -4.60 -3.79 24.11
CA GLY A 161 -5.64 -3.40 25.04
C GLY A 161 -6.67 -2.41 24.47
N THR A 162 -7.80 -2.30 25.17
CA THR A 162 -9.00 -1.59 24.67
C THR A 162 -8.77 -0.11 24.40
N ASP A 163 -7.88 0.53 25.15
CA ASP A 163 -7.65 1.98 25.02
C ASP A 163 -6.82 2.30 23.77
N ALA A 164 -5.80 1.48 23.46
CA ALA A 164 -5.03 1.59 22.23
C ALA A 164 -5.94 1.39 21.00
N VAL A 165 -6.81 0.37 21.03
CA VAL A 165 -7.80 0.12 19.98
C VAL A 165 -8.72 1.33 19.77
N LYS A 166 -9.25 1.92 20.85
CA LYS A 166 -10.14 3.09 20.77
C LYS A 166 -9.45 4.33 20.22
N GLN A 167 -8.22 4.60 20.66
CA GLN A 167 -7.46 5.76 20.17
C GLN A 167 -7.12 5.59 18.69
N LEU A 168 -6.65 4.41 18.28
CA LEU A 168 -6.37 4.13 16.87
C LEU A 168 -7.65 4.16 16.01
N ALA A 169 -8.77 3.65 16.51
CA ALA A 169 -10.08 3.75 15.85
C ALA A 169 -10.53 5.21 15.64
N THR A 170 -10.10 6.12 16.52
CA THR A 170 -10.36 7.57 16.40
C THR A 170 -9.40 8.22 15.40
N TYR A 171 -8.15 7.75 15.34
CA TYR A 171 -7.13 8.33 14.49
C TYR A 171 -7.24 7.92 13.01
N LEU A 172 -7.56 6.66 12.73
CA LEU A 172 -7.65 6.14 11.35
C LEU A 172 -8.61 6.92 10.44
N PRO A 173 -9.82 7.32 10.87
CA PRO A 173 -10.69 8.17 10.05
C PRO A 173 -10.06 9.53 9.69
N ILE A 174 -9.27 10.13 10.57
CA ILE A 174 -8.59 11.41 10.33
C ILE A 174 -7.55 11.23 9.23
N LEU A 175 -6.67 10.23 9.36
CA LEU A 175 -5.63 9.95 8.38
C LEU A 175 -6.22 9.52 7.03
N ASN A 176 -7.20 8.61 7.02
CA ASN A 176 -7.86 8.16 5.80
C ASN A 176 -8.61 9.29 5.09
N LYS A 177 -9.21 10.22 5.84
CA LYS A 177 -9.81 11.42 5.27
C LYS A 177 -8.74 12.30 4.58
N ALA A 178 -7.58 12.50 5.22
CA ALA A 178 -6.51 13.28 4.62
C ALA A 178 -5.97 12.66 3.32
N ILE A 179 -5.81 11.33 3.27
CA ILE A 179 -5.42 10.61 2.05
C ILE A 179 -6.47 10.77 0.94
N ALA A 180 -7.75 10.63 1.27
CA ALA A 180 -8.85 10.79 0.32
C ALA A 180 -8.97 12.24 -0.19
N ASP A 181 -8.84 13.23 0.71
CA ASP A 181 -8.83 14.65 0.36
C ASP A 181 -7.67 14.97 -0.58
N PHE A 182 -6.46 14.48 -0.26
CA PHE A 182 -5.29 14.60 -1.12
C PHE A 182 -5.55 14.01 -2.51
N ALA A 183 -6.03 12.77 -2.61
CA ALA A 183 -6.27 12.14 -3.91
C ALA A 183 -7.26 12.93 -4.77
N ARG A 184 -8.34 13.45 -4.16
CA ARG A 184 -9.32 14.33 -4.83
C ARG A 184 -8.68 15.63 -5.30
N ASP A 185 -7.93 16.30 -4.44
CA ASP A 185 -7.37 17.62 -4.73
C ASP A 185 -6.21 17.55 -5.73
N PHE A 186 -5.40 16.49 -5.67
CA PHE A 186 -4.35 16.18 -6.64
C PHE A 186 -4.94 15.92 -8.03
N LYS A 187 -6.02 15.12 -8.12
CA LYS A 187 -6.80 14.93 -9.36
C LYS A 187 -7.37 16.23 -9.92
N ARG A 188 -7.81 17.15 -9.04
CA ARG A 188 -8.34 18.46 -9.46
C ARG A 188 -7.24 19.35 -10.04
N ARG A 189 -6.06 19.38 -9.42
CA ARG A 189 -4.92 20.21 -9.84
C ARG A 189 -4.24 19.69 -11.11
N HIS A 190 -4.08 18.38 -11.25
CA HIS A 190 -3.37 17.75 -12.37
C HIS A 190 -4.33 17.08 -13.32
N ARG A 191 -4.98 17.88 -14.17
CA ARG A 191 -6.06 17.44 -15.08
C ARG A 191 -5.58 16.51 -16.19
N ASP A 192 -4.29 16.50 -16.48
CA ASP A 192 -3.60 15.60 -17.40
C ASP A 192 -3.15 14.28 -16.73
N ALA A 193 -3.35 14.12 -15.42
CA ALA A 193 -3.12 12.88 -14.70
C ALA A 193 -4.41 12.08 -14.46
N THR A 194 -4.29 10.76 -14.51
CA THR A 194 -5.31 9.82 -14.03
C THR A 194 -5.01 9.46 -12.58
N VAL A 195 -5.94 9.74 -11.69
CA VAL A 195 -5.81 9.46 -10.25
C VAL A 195 -6.98 8.59 -9.83
N VAL A 196 -6.67 7.42 -9.27
CA VAL A 196 -7.62 6.47 -8.70
C VAL A 196 -7.35 6.37 -7.21
N PHE A 197 -8.36 6.70 -6.41
CA PHE A 197 -8.39 6.42 -4.98
C PHE A 197 -9.05 5.06 -4.77
N TYR A 198 -8.46 4.23 -3.92
CA TYR A 198 -8.94 2.90 -3.59
C TYR A 198 -9.16 2.76 -2.08
N ASP A 199 -10.39 2.41 -1.70
CA ASP A 199 -10.81 2.33 -0.30
C ASP A 199 -10.58 0.92 0.27
N THR A 200 -9.31 0.64 0.58
CA THR A 200 -8.88 -0.56 1.30
C THR A 200 -9.61 -0.72 2.63
N PHE A 201 -9.88 0.38 3.34
CA PHE A 201 -10.55 0.35 4.64
C PHE A 201 -11.92 -0.31 4.56
N SER A 202 -12.74 0.12 3.60
CA SER A 202 -14.09 -0.41 3.41
C SER A 202 -14.10 -1.86 2.90
N LEU A 203 -13.22 -2.20 1.95
CA LEU A 203 -13.10 -3.59 1.49
C LEU A 203 -12.73 -4.52 2.65
N MET A 204 -11.68 -4.18 3.40
CA MET A 204 -11.21 -5.03 4.48
C MET A 204 -12.20 -5.11 5.63
N SER A 205 -12.90 -4.01 5.96
CA SER A 205 -13.98 -4.04 6.95
C SER A 205 -15.07 -5.03 6.55
N SER A 206 -15.52 -4.98 5.29
CA SER A 206 -16.53 -5.90 4.76
C SER A 206 -16.09 -7.37 4.85
N ILE A 207 -14.80 -7.64 4.61
CA ILE A 207 -14.23 -8.99 4.70
C ILE A 207 -14.15 -9.46 6.16
N ILE A 208 -13.74 -8.60 7.10
CA ILE A 208 -13.67 -8.99 8.52
C ILE A 208 -15.07 -9.14 9.13
N ASP A 209 -16.06 -8.37 8.65
CA ASP A 209 -17.45 -8.45 9.13
C ASP A 209 -18.15 -9.74 8.70
N ASP A 210 -17.81 -10.30 7.53
CA ASP A 210 -18.38 -11.56 7.02
C ASP A 210 -17.32 -12.42 6.31
N PRO A 211 -16.35 -13.01 7.04
CA PRO A 211 -15.23 -13.73 6.44
C PRO A 211 -15.70 -14.97 5.66
N VAL A 212 -16.79 -15.61 6.07
CA VAL A 212 -17.34 -16.80 5.40
C VAL A 212 -17.85 -16.46 4.00
N LYS A 213 -18.52 -15.32 3.81
CA LYS A 213 -18.95 -14.84 2.49
C LYS A 213 -17.79 -14.64 1.51
N TYR A 214 -16.61 -14.30 2.01
CA TYR A 214 -15.38 -14.16 1.22
C TYR A 214 -14.55 -15.45 1.19
N GLY A 215 -15.11 -16.55 1.68
CA GLY A 215 -14.58 -17.91 1.59
C GLY A 215 -13.53 -18.26 2.63
N TYR A 216 -13.39 -17.52 3.73
CA TYR A 216 -12.49 -17.91 4.80
C TYR A 216 -13.14 -19.02 5.64
N PRO A 217 -12.50 -20.21 5.76
CA PRO A 217 -13.09 -21.35 6.45
C PRO A 217 -13.14 -21.18 7.98
N ASN A 218 -12.23 -20.39 8.56
CA ASN A 218 -12.21 -20.13 10.00
C ASN A 218 -12.90 -18.80 10.30
N ALA A 219 -14.13 -18.90 10.82
CA ALA A 219 -15.10 -17.81 10.93
C ALA A 219 -15.02 -16.98 12.23
N THR A 220 -13.85 -16.85 12.88
CA THR A 220 -13.73 -15.96 14.04
C THR A 220 -13.27 -14.58 13.57
N ALA A 221 -14.23 -13.65 13.47
CA ALA A 221 -13.96 -12.24 13.19
C ALA A 221 -12.91 -11.67 14.16
N GLY A 222 -11.98 -10.87 13.65
CA GLY A 222 -10.99 -10.11 14.44
C GLY A 222 -9.76 -10.89 14.90
N SER A 223 -9.93 -12.09 15.48
CA SER A 223 -8.83 -12.72 16.25
C SER A 223 -8.14 -13.92 15.57
N CYS A 224 -8.59 -14.33 14.38
CA CYS A 224 -8.00 -15.45 13.63
C CYS A 224 -6.79 -14.98 12.82
N TYR A 225 -5.62 -15.62 12.98
CA TYR A 225 -4.53 -15.55 12.00
C TYR A 225 -3.97 -16.94 11.69
N ALA A 226 -3.52 -17.15 10.45
CA ALA A 226 -2.99 -18.43 9.97
C ALA A 226 -1.84 -18.25 8.98
N ASP A 227 -0.76 -19.01 9.20
CA ASP A 227 0.48 -18.92 8.41
C ASP A 227 0.31 -19.28 6.92
N ASP A 228 -0.76 -19.99 6.58
CA ASP A 228 -1.09 -20.33 5.19
C ASP A 228 -1.53 -19.12 4.35
N GLY A 229 -1.92 -18.01 5.01
CA GLY A 229 -2.42 -16.78 4.40
C GLY A 229 -3.80 -16.93 3.73
N THR A 230 -4.52 -18.03 3.98
CA THR A 230 -5.79 -18.38 3.32
C THR A 230 -6.91 -18.79 4.26
N SER A 231 -6.58 -19.35 5.43
CA SER A 231 -7.58 -19.86 6.36
C SER A 231 -8.21 -18.76 7.22
N CYS A 232 -7.45 -17.71 7.54
CA CYS A 232 -7.91 -16.51 8.24
C CYS A 232 -7.67 -15.26 7.37
N VAL A 233 -8.37 -14.16 7.68
CA VAL A 233 -8.13 -12.85 7.02
C VAL A 233 -6.70 -12.37 7.30
N TRP A 234 -6.22 -12.57 8.53
CA TRP A 234 -4.87 -12.23 8.96
C TRP A 234 -3.90 -13.40 8.74
N TRP A 235 -2.71 -13.12 8.24
CA TRP A 235 -1.62 -14.10 8.13
C TRP A 235 -0.83 -14.22 9.43
N ASN A 236 -0.45 -13.08 9.99
CA ASN A 236 0.10 -12.97 11.35
C ASN A 236 -0.74 -11.98 12.16
N SER A 237 -0.25 -11.55 13.32
CA SER A 237 -1.01 -10.65 14.20
C SER A 237 -1.38 -9.29 13.59
N LEU A 238 -0.75 -8.84 12.50
CA LEU A 238 -0.98 -7.51 11.92
C LEU A 238 -1.26 -7.51 10.41
N HIS A 239 -0.70 -8.45 9.66
CA HIS A 239 -0.72 -8.41 8.20
C HIS A 239 -1.83 -9.30 7.63
N PRO A 240 -2.61 -8.84 6.64
CA PRO A 240 -3.59 -9.68 5.99
C PRO A 240 -2.93 -10.75 5.11
N GLY A 241 -3.60 -11.89 4.97
CA GLY A 241 -3.09 -13.02 4.21
C GLY A 241 -3.18 -12.86 2.70
N LYS A 242 -2.48 -13.71 1.96
CA LYS A 242 -2.46 -13.74 0.49
C LYS A 242 -3.86 -13.81 -0.13
N LYS A 243 -4.84 -14.42 0.55
CA LYS A 243 -6.24 -14.44 0.10
C LYS A 243 -6.89 -13.06 0.12
N PHE A 244 -6.68 -12.27 1.16
CA PHE A 244 -7.14 -10.88 1.19
C PHE A 244 -6.47 -10.07 0.08
N HIS A 245 -5.16 -10.24 -0.09
CA HIS A 245 -4.42 -9.59 -1.17
C HIS A 245 -4.91 -9.99 -2.57
N GLN A 246 -5.37 -11.24 -2.76
CA GLN A 246 -5.99 -11.70 -4.00
C GLN A 246 -7.35 -11.01 -4.24
N LEU A 247 -8.22 -10.99 -3.22
CA LEU A 247 -9.52 -10.32 -3.30
C LEU A 247 -9.36 -8.82 -3.58
N MET A 248 -8.39 -8.17 -2.92
CA MET A 248 -8.03 -6.78 -3.17
C MET A 248 -7.54 -6.57 -4.59
N ALA A 249 -6.70 -7.46 -5.13
CA ALA A 249 -6.22 -7.36 -6.51
C ALA A 249 -7.36 -7.50 -7.53
N ILE A 250 -8.29 -8.44 -7.32
CA ILE A 250 -9.48 -8.61 -8.17
C ILE A 250 -10.32 -7.32 -8.17
N ASP A 251 -10.50 -6.73 -7.00
CA ASP A 251 -11.32 -5.54 -6.85
C ASP A 251 -10.63 -4.28 -7.42
N ILE A 252 -9.31 -4.14 -7.25
CA ILE A 252 -8.50 -3.09 -7.89
C ILE A 252 -8.54 -3.22 -9.41
N ALA A 253 -8.41 -4.42 -9.97
CA ALA A 253 -8.44 -4.62 -11.42
C ALA A 253 -9.75 -4.11 -12.06
N ARG A 254 -10.87 -4.17 -11.31
CA ARG A 254 -12.16 -3.61 -11.75
C ARG A 254 -12.20 -2.09 -11.61
N HIS A 255 -11.84 -1.57 -10.43
CA HIS A 255 -12.00 -0.15 -10.07
C HIS A 255 -10.94 0.77 -10.68
N ALA A 256 -9.74 0.24 -10.95
CA ALA A 256 -8.60 0.99 -11.46
C ALA A 256 -8.33 0.75 -12.95
N SER A 257 -9.31 0.22 -13.68
CA SER A 257 -9.21 -0.06 -15.13
C SER A 257 -8.86 1.18 -15.98
N SER A 258 -9.19 2.38 -15.51
CA SER A 258 -8.79 3.65 -16.14
C SER A 258 -7.27 3.88 -16.17
N LEU A 259 -6.49 3.17 -15.33
CA LEU A 259 -5.03 3.21 -15.37
C LEU A 259 -4.46 2.38 -16.53
N GLY A 260 -5.25 1.46 -17.11
CA GLY A 260 -4.93 0.69 -18.32
C GLY A 260 -4.01 -0.52 -18.11
N ALA A 261 -3.59 -0.82 -16.88
CA ALA A 261 -2.75 -1.98 -16.56
C ALA A 261 -3.55 -3.28 -16.33
N TRP A 262 -4.81 -3.14 -15.86
CA TRP A 262 -5.65 -4.23 -15.36
C TRP A 262 -7.10 -4.07 -15.82
#